data_AF-A0A967VPR7-F1
#
_entry.id   AF-A0A967VPR7-F1
#
_cell.length_a   1.000
_cell.length_b   1.000
_cell.length_c   1.000
_cell.angle_alpha   90.00
_cell.angle_beta   90.00
_cell.angle_gamma   90.00
#
_symmetry.space_group_name_H-M   'P 1'
#
loop_
_entity.id
_entity.type
_entity.pdbx_description
1 polymer ?
#
loop_
_entity_poly.entity_id
_entity_poly.type
_entity_poly.pdbx_seq_one_letter_code
_entity_poly.pdbx_strand_id
1 'polypeptide(L)'
;SPVAFDAIAEELGRSHGIEHIIVVVLPSDRAMIHLDMVFTMVDRTHAVVFPPAFVGPDRYAVLYRRTGQASMKEMPNLFAALREVDLPLEPIFCGGERRTFQEREQWSSGCNFVAVRPGVVLGYARNERTYAEMEREAGFRIIAGVDYLTGETELEEDDRAVLTFEGAELVRGGGGGRCMTLPVRRADVW
;
A
#
# COMPACT_ATOMS: atom_id res chain seq x y z
N SER A 1 10.22 10.49 14.45
CA SER A 1 10.57 11.78 15.08
C SER A 1 10.32 12.89 14.07
N PRO A 2 9.58 13.96 14.42
CA PRO A 2 9.29 15.07 13.52
C PRO A 2 10.55 15.72 12.92
N VAL A 3 11.59 15.91 13.73
CA VAL A 3 12.87 16.52 13.29
C VAL A 3 13.56 15.70 12.20
N ALA A 4 13.60 14.38 12.37
CA ALA A 4 14.20 13.49 11.36
C ALA A 4 13.40 13.50 10.05
N PHE A 5 12.07 13.59 10.16
CA PHE A 5 11.20 13.71 9.00
C PHE A 5 11.46 15.03 8.23
N ASP A 6 11.55 16.16 8.93
CA ASP A 6 11.78 17.46 8.29
C ASP A 6 13.12 17.50 7.56
N ALA A 7 14.19 17.01 8.20
CA ALA A 7 15.52 16.94 7.59
C ALA A 7 15.52 16.07 6.31
N ILE A 8 14.85 14.91 6.33
CA ILE A 8 14.73 14.04 5.15
C ILE A 8 13.92 14.71 4.05
N ALA A 9 12.79 15.33 4.40
CA ALA A 9 11.92 15.99 3.45
C ALA A 9 12.58 17.16 2.72
N GLU A 10 13.32 18.01 3.46
CA GLU A 10 14.08 19.11 2.87
C GLU A 10 15.16 18.58 1.92
N GLU A 11 15.89 17.54 2.33
CA GLU A 11 16.93 16.94 1.49
C GLU A 11 16.35 16.32 0.22
N LEU A 12 15.24 15.58 0.31
CA LEU A 12 14.55 15.00 -0.85
C LEU A 12 14.06 16.07 -1.83
N GLY A 13 13.53 17.16 -1.30
CA GLY A 13 13.13 18.31 -2.12
C GLY A 13 14.30 18.93 -2.87
N ARG A 14 15.43 19.14 -2.18
CA ARG A 14 16.62 19.78 -2.72
C ARG A 14 17.39 18.91 -3.72
N SER A 15 17.53 17.62 -3.45
CA SER A 15 18.40 16.69 -4.19
C SER A 15 17.66 15.88 -5.27
N HIS A 16 16.36 15.63 -5.08
CA HIS A 16 15.57 14.75 -5.95
C HIS A 16 14.33 15.43 -6.55
N GLY A 17 14.10 16.71 -6.29
CA GLY A 17 12.98 17.46 -6.89
C GLY A 17 11.60 17.01 -6.40
N ILE A 18 11.51 16.38 -5.23
CA ILE A 18 10.22 16.01 -4.64
C ILE A 18 9.46 17.29 -4.25
N GLU A 19 8.32 17.53 -4.88
CA GLU A 19 7.53 18.75 -4.65
C GLU A 19 6.46 18.60 -3.58
N HIS A 20 5.88 17.40 -3.44
CA HIS A 20 4.69 17.17 -2.62
C HIS A 20 4.95 16.11 -1.56
N ILE A 21 4.55 16.40 -0.32
CA ILE A 21 4.70 15.49 0.82
C ILE A 21 3.36 15.36 1.52
N ILE A 22 2.87 14.12 1.62
CA ILE A 22 1.67 13.75 2.36
C ILE A 22 2.10 12.95 3.58
N VAL A 23 1.64 13.34 4.75
CA VAL A 23 1.98 12.72 6.04
C VAL A 23 0.73 12.07 6.60
N VAL A 24 0.79 10.77 6.86
CA VAL A 24 -0.23 10.02 7.60
C VAL A 24 0.26 9.85 9.03
N VAL A 25 -0.46 10.41 9.99
CA VAL A 25 -0.08 10.37 11.41
C VAL A 25 -0.54 9.05 12.01
N LEU A 26 0.37 8.08 12.06
CA LEU A 26 0.11 6.77 12.68
C LEU A 26 -0.04 6.91 14.21
N PRO A 27 -0.92 6.11 14.83
CA PRO A 27 -1.05 6.08 16.29
C PRO A 27 0.25 5.60 16.94
N SER A 28 0.49 6.02 18.18
CA SER A 28 1.65 5.59 18.96
C SER A 28 1.59 4.13 19.43
N ASP A 29 0.48 3.44 19.19
CA ASP A 29 0.28 2.05 19.62
C ASP A 29 1.00 1.05 18.69
N ARG A 30 1.55 -0.02 19.26
CA ARG A 30 2.53 -0.91 18.61
C ARG A 30 1.94 -1.89 17.60
N ALA A 31 0.62 -1.98 17.47
CA ALA A 31 -0.01 -2.93 16.56
C ALA A 31 0.25 -2.60 15.08
N MET A 32 0.56 -1.34 14.75
CA MET A 32 0.81 -0.87 13.39
C MET A 32 2.04 0.05 13.37
N ILE A 33 3.19 -0.54 13.05
CA ILE A 33 4.49 0.13 13.20
C ILE A 33 4.81 1.04 12.00
N HIS A 34 4.26 0.73 10.82
CA HIS A 34 4.61 1.39 9.56
C HIS A 34 3.39 1.58 8.64
N LEU A 35 3.46 2.58 7.76
CA LEU A 35 2.36 2.92 6.84
C LEU A 35 2.08 1.81 5.81
N ASP A 36 3.12 1.10 5.35
CA ASP A 36 3.02 0.00 4.39
C ASP A 36 2.27 -1.22 4.94
N MET A 37 2.09 -1.30 6.26
CA MET A 37 1.27 -2.32 6.90
C MET A 37 -0.22 -2.03 6.78
N VAL A 38 -0.61 -0.80 6.43
CA VAL A 38 -2.03 -0.40 6.33
C VAL A 38 -2.39 0.22 4.99
N PHE A 39 -1.40 0.58 4.16
CA PHE A 39 -1.61 1.22 2.87
C PHE A 39 -0.50 0.81 1.89
N THR A 40 -0.88 0.26 0.74
CA THR A 40 0.05 0.02 -0.37
C THR A 40 -0.59 0.35 -1.71
N MET A 41 0.08 1.17 -2.50
CA MET A 41 -0.26 1.38 -3.90
C MET A 41 0.11 0.11 -4.71
N VAL A 42 -0.89 -0.50 -5.34
CA VAL A 42 -0.76 -1.77 -6.08
C VAL A 42 -0.82 -1.57 -7.60
N ASP A 43 -1.33 -0.43 -8.04
CA ASP A 43 -1.40 0.00 -9.44
C ASP A 43 -1.40 1.54 -9.52
N ARG A 44 -1.36 2.11 -10.73
CA ARG A 44 -1.44 3.57 -10.96
C ARG A 44 -2.74 4.19 -10.46
N THR A 45 -3.80 3.40 -10.37
CA THR A 45 -5.15 3.87 -10.01
C THR A 45 -5.68 3.29 -8.72
N HIS A 46 -5.00 2.31 -8.09
CA HIS A 46 -5.53 1.59 -6.93
C HIS A 46 -4.51 1.42 -5.82
N ALA A 47 -4.99 1.49 -4.58
CA ALA A 47 -4.24 1.11 -3.39
C ALA A 47 -5.05 0.15 -2.51
N VAL A 48 -4.39 -0.86 -1.95
CA VAL A 48 -4.99 -1.69 -0.89
C VAL A 48 -4.80 -1.00 0.45
N VAL A 49 -5.89 -0.85 1.20
CA VAL A 49 -5.91 -0.14 2.48
C VAL A 49 -6.58 -0.95 3.57
N PHE A 50 -6.10 -0.81 4.81
CA PHE A 50 -6.81 -1.24 6.00
C PHE A 50 -7.88 -0.19 6.33
N PRO A 51 -9.18 -0.48 6.11
CA PRO A 51 -10.20 0.57 6.09
C PRO A 51 -10.29 1.42 7.35
N PRO A 52 -10.21 0.86 8.59
CA PRO A 52 -10.27 1.66 9.81
C PRO A 52 -9.19 2.75 9.93
N ALA A 53 -8.05 2.61 9.24
CA ALA A 53 -7.00 3.63 9.24
C ALA A 53 -7.32 4.83 8.33
N PHE A 54 -8.23 4.69 7.36
CA PHE A 54 -8.44 5.69 6.30
C PHE A 54 -9.89 6.12 6.10
N VAL A 55 -10.85 5.33 6.61
CA VAL A 55 -12.28 5.54 6.44
C VAL A 55 -12.98 5.62 7.78
N GLY A 56 -13.94 6.53 7.90
CA GLY A 56 -14.75 6.70 9.11
C GLY A 56 -14.16 7.68 10.13
N PRO A 57 -14.73 7.69 11.35
CA PRO A 57 -14.38 8.65 12.40
C PRO A 57 -13.00 8.39 13.02
N ASP A 58 -12.54 7.14 13.03
CA ASP A 58 -11.27 6.71 13.65
C ASP A 58 -10.07 6.80 12.69
N ARG A 59 -10.27 7.34 11.48
CA ARG A 59 -9.22 7.46 10.47
C ARG A 59 -8.05 8.29 10.97
N TYR A 60 -6.87 8.00 10.45
CA TYR A 60 -5.66 8.71 10.81
C TYR A 60 -5.65 10.13 10.25
N ALA A 61 -5.06 11.05 11.02
CA ALA A 61 -4.89 12.43 10.57
C ALA A 61 -3.93 12.47 9.37
N VAL A 62 -4.27 13.30 8.39
CA VAL A 62 -3.49 13.48 7.17
C VAL A 62 -3.08 14.94 7.04
N LEU A 63 -1.79 15.16 6.84
CA LEU A 63 -1.22 16.48 6.61
C LEU A 63 -0.59 16.52 5.21
N TYR A 64 -0.58 17.71 4.61
CA TYR A 64 0.02 17.97 3.32
C TYR A 64 0.96 19.18 3.40
N ARG A 65 2.11 19.08 2.71
CA ARG A 65 3.08 20.16 2.57
C ARG A 65 3.68 20.13 1.17
N ARG A 66 3.81 21.30 0.54
CA ARG A 66 4.69 21.49 -0.62
C ARG A 66 6.11 21.80 -0.15
N THR A 67 7.10 21.21 -0.79
CA THR A 67 8.52 21.49 -0.51
C THR A 67 8.80 22.99 -0.59
N GLY A 68 9.56 23.49 0.38
CA GLY A 68 9.85 24.92 0.55
C GLY A 68 8.81 25.71 1.33
N GLN A 69 7.67 25.11 1.70
CA GLN A 69 6.72 25.72 2.63
C GLN A 69 6.99 25.29 4.07
N ALA A 70 6.92 26.23 5.01
CA ALA A 70 7.19 25.96 6.43
C ALA A 70 6.01 25.28 7.15
N SER A 71 4.78 25.52 6.71
CA SER A 71 3.58 24.99 7.36
C SER A 71 3.02 23.76 6.64
N MET A 72 2.40 22.88 7.43
CA MET A 72 1.57 21.79 6.91
C MET A 72 0.10 22.17 6.98
N LYS A 73 -0.68 21.70 6.01
CA LYS A 73 -2.14 21.84 5.96
C LYS A 73 -2.78 20.51 6.32
N GLU A 74 -3.77 20.51 7.20
CA GLU A 74 -4.60 19.33 7.45
C GLU A 74 -5.52 19.05 6.26
N MET A 75 -5.59 17.78 5.85
CA MET A 75 -6.39 17.32 4.73
C MET A 75 -7.57 16.48 5.24
N PRO A 76 -8.74 16.53 4.57
CA PRO A 76 -9.93 15.78 5.03
C PRO A 76 -9.69 14.28 5.22
N ASN A 77 -8.91 13.68 4.33
CA ASN A 77 -8.45 12.29 4.36
C ASN A 77 -7.30 12.10 3.35
N LEU A 78 -6.71 10.90 3.32
CA LEU A 78 -5.61 10.55 2.42
C LEU A 78 -5.99 10.72 0.94
N PHE A 79 -7.17 10.25 0.54
CA PHE A 79 -7.61 10.30 -0.86
C PHE A 79 -7.84 11.74 -1.35
N ALA A 80 -8.26 12.65 -0.46
CA ALA A 80 -8.32 14.08 -0.78
C ALA A 80 -6.93 14.68 -0.98
N ALA A 81 -5.94 14.28 -0.16
CA ALA A 81 -4.55 14.70 -0.32
C ALA A 81 -3.92 14.15 -1.60
N LEU A 82 -4.21 12.90 -1.95
CA LEU A 82 -3.73 12.27 -3.17
C LEU A 82 -4.32 12.92 -4.44
N ARG A 83 -5.59 13.33 -4.41
CA ARG A 83 -6.21 14.11 -5.51
C ARG A 83 -5.58 15.49 -5.71
N GLU A 84 -5.12 16.14 -4.65
CA GLU A 84 -4.42 17.45 -4.72
C GLU A 84 -3.10 17.36 -5.51
N VAL A 85 -2.53 16.16 -5.63
CA VAL A 85 -1.24 15.90 -6.27
C VAL A 85 -1.39 15.03 -7.53
N ASP A 86 -2.57 15.07 -8.16
CA ASP A 86 -2.89 14.36 -9.41
C ASP A 86 -2.74 12.82 -9.32
N LEU A 87 -2.95 12.24 -8.14
CA LEU A 87 -2.93 10.79 -7.90
C LEU A 87 -4.28 10.31 -7.34
N PRO A 88 -5.39 10.33 -8.11
CA PRO A 88 -6.71 9.92 -7.63
C PRO A 88 -6.82 8.38 -7.45
N LEU A 89 -6.17 7.83 -6.43
CA LEU A 89 -6.21 6.39 -6.14
C LEU A 89 -7.57 5.98 -5.56
N GLU A 90 -8.11 4.89 -6.08
CA GLU A 90 -9.29 4.21 -5.54
C GLU A 90 -8.87 3.16 -4.49
N PRO A 91 -9.54 3.12 -3.33
CA PRO A 91 -9.22 2.14 -2.29
C PRO A 91 -9.80 0.76 -2.58
N ILE A 92 -8.99 -0.26 -2.33
CA ILE A 92 -9.42 -1.65 -2.19
C ILE A 92 -9.33 -2.01 -0.71
N PHE A 93 -10.42 -2.51 -0.12
CA PHE A 93 -10.49 -2.78 1.31
C PHE A 93 -9.89 -4.14 1.67
N CYS A 94 -8.78 -4.12 2.41
CA CYS A 94 -8.21 -5.32 3.01
C CYS A 94 -9.24 -6.00 3.92
N GLY A 95 -9.54 -7.26 3.64
CA GLY A 95 -10.56 -8.04 4.34
C GLY A 95 -12.03 -7.71 4.01
N GLY A 96 -12.30 -6.83 3.06
CA GLY A 96 -13.66 -6.45 2.63
C GLY A 96 -14.43 -5.60 3.64
N GLU A 97 -15.76 -5.64 3.61
CA GLU A 97 -16.64 -4.76 4.41
C GLU A 97 -16.75 -5.12 5.90
N ARG A 98 -16.42 -6.37 6.26
CA ARG A 98 -16.64 -6.86 7.64
C ARG A 98 -15.39 -6.63 8.49
N ARG A 99 -15.52 -5.82 9.54
CA ARG A 99 -14.43 -5.48 10.47
C ARG A 99 -13.63 -6.69 10.98
N THR A 100 -14.29 -7.81 11.30
CA THR A 100 -13.59 -9.02 11.76
C THR A 100 -12.66 -9.64 10.72
N PHE A 101 -12.98 -9.51 9.43
CA PHE A 101 -12.11 -9.95 8.34
C PHE A 101 -11.02 -8.93 8.04
N GLN A 102 -11.35 -7.63 8.09
CA GLN A 102 -10.37 -6.55 7.98
C GLN A 102 -9.25 -6.71 9.02
N GLU A 103 -9.60 -6.89 10.30
CA GLU A 103 -8.63 -7.07 11.39
C GLU A 103 -7.78 -8.35 11.20
N ARG A 104 -8.42 -9.47 10.82
CA ARG A 104 -7.72 -10.75 10.63
C ARG A 104 -6.71 -10.70 9.49
N GLU A 105 -7.12 -10.18 8.33
CA GLU A 105 -6.26 -10.15 7.15
C GLU A 105 -5.22 -9.04 7.27
N GLN A 106 -5.54 -7.93 7.94
CA GLN A 106 -4.51 -6.99 8.33
C GLN A 106 -3.45 -7.65 9.22
N TRP A 107 -3.84 -8.37 10.27
CA TRP A 107 -2.88 -9.09 11.11
C TRP A 107 -2.02 -10.08 10.29
N SER A 108 -2.56 -10.59 9.18
CA SER A 108 -1.89 -11.49 8.24
C SER A 108 -1.14 -10.76 7.11
N SER A 109 -0.84 -9.47 7.30
CA SER A 109 -0.14 -8.59 6.35
C SER A 109 -0.88 -8.38 5.02
N GLY A 110 -2.20 -8.34 5.05
CA GLY A 110 -3.09 -8.20 3.90
C GLY A 110 -2.99 -6.89 3.14
N CYS A 111 -2.31 -5.86 3.68
CA CYS A 111 -2.01 -4.63 2.93
C CYS A 111 -0.56 -4.56 2.41
N ASN A 112 0.31 -5.50 2.79
CA ASN A 112 1.77 -5.36 2.64
C ASN A 112 2.30 -6.05 1.38
N PHE A 113 1.87 -5.54 0.23
CA PHE A 113 2.19 -6.08 -1.10
C PHE A 113 3.50 -5.57 -1.68
N VAL A 114 4.18 -6.41 -2.47
CA VAL A 114 5.26 -5.96 -3.36
C VAL A 114 4.70 -5.74 -4.75
N ALA A 115 4.58 -4.50 -5.21
CA ALA A 115 4.31 -4.24 -6.62
C ALA A 115 5.59 -4.48 -7.44
N VAL A 116 5.57 -5.42 -8.38
CA VAL A 116 6.69 -5.69 -9.29
C VAL A 116 6.61 -4.82 -10.54
N ARG A 117 5.39 -4.55 -11.02
CA ARG A 117 5.03 -3.52 -12.01
C ARG A 117 3.62 -3.01 -11.70
N PRO A 118 3.15 -1.90 -12.29
CA PRO A 118 1.75 -1.48 -12.13
C PRO A 118 0.80 -2.64 -12.45
N GLY A 119 -0.11 -2.93 -11.52
CA GLY A 119 -1.09 -3.99 -11.66
C GLY A 119 -0.60 -5.40 -11.30
N VAL A 120 0.71 -5.64 -11.09
CA VAL A 120 1.20 -6.97 -10.68
C VAL A 120 1.90 -6.89 -9.34
N VAL A 121 1.37 -7.65 -8.38
CA VAL A 121 1.85 -7.65 -7.00
C VAL A 121 2.13 -9.05 -6.47
N LEU A 122 2.99 -9.15 -5.46
CA LEU A 122 3.24 -10.36 -4.68
C LEU A 122 2.59 -10.27 -3.31
N GLY A 123 1.93 -11.34 -2.86
CA GLY A 123 1.34 -11.42 -1.52
C GLY A 123 1.15 -12.86 -1.01
N TYR A 124 0.82 -13.00 0.27
CA TYR A 124 0.58 -14.32 0.86
C TYR A 124 -0.76 -14.92 0.46
N ALA A 125 -0.77 -16.19 0.04
CA ALA A 125 -1.97 -16.90 -0.43
C ALA A 125 -3.19 -16.87 0.53
N ARG A 126 -2.95 -16.65 1.83
CA ARG A 126 -3.97 -16.72 2.90
C ARG A 126 -4.96 -15.55 2.98
N ASN A 127 -4.73 -14.44 2.28
CA ASN A 127 -5.55 -13.21 2.41
C ASN A 127 -6.73 -13.22 1.44
N GLU A 128 -7.54 -14.28 1.50
CA GLU A 128 -8.59 -14.59 0.53
C GLU A 128 -9.63 -13.48 0.36
N ARG A 129 -10.03 -12.78 1.43
CA ARG A 129 -11.06 -11.73 1.33
C ARG A 129 -10.50 -10.49 0.65
N THR A 130 -9.28 -10.12 0.97
CA THR A 130 -8.56 -9.04 0.28
C THR A 130 -8.48 -9.33 -1.22
N TYR A 131 -8.18 -10.59 -1.60
CA TYR A 131 -8.11 -11.00 -3.00
C TYR A 131 -9.47 -10.95 -3.70
N ALA A 132 -10.54 -11.36 -3.03
CA ALA A 132 -11.89 -11.19 -3.56
C ALA A 132 -12.22 -9.71 -3.83
N GLU A 133 -11.81 -8.78 -2.96
CA GLU A 133 -11.99 -7.35 -3.22
C GLU A 133 -11.08 -6.83 -4.34
N MET A 134 -9.84 -7.31 -4.45
CA MET A 134 -8.93 -6.93 -5.54
C MET A 134 -9.46 -7.40 -6.91
N GLU A 135 -10.04 -8.59 -6.99
CA GLU A 135 -10.72 -9.09 -8.18
C GLU A 135 -11.97 -8.23 -8.49
N ARG A 136 -12.83 -8.01 -7.49
CA ARG A 136 -14.10 -7.29 -7.66
C ARG A 136 -13.92 -5.82 -8.05
N GLU A 137 -13.03 -5.10 -7.37
CA GLU A 137 -12.90 -3.65 -7.53
C GLU A 137 -11.95 -3.26 -8.66
N ALA A 138 -10.93 -4.09 -8.93
CA ALA A 138 -9.81 -3.70 -9.77
C ALA A 138 -9.43 -4.76 -10.82
N GLY A 139 -10.13 -5.89 -10.90
CA GLY A 139 -9.93 -6.90 -11.93
C GLY A 139 -8.63 -7.68 -11.80
N PHE A 140 -8.07 -7.79 -10.59
CA PHE A 140 -6.87 -8.60 -10.37
C PHE A 140 -7.18 -10.10 -10.48
N ARG A 141 -6.38 -10.80 -11.29
CA ARG A 141 -6.34 -12.27 -11.31
C ARG A 141 -5.50 -12.79 -10.14
N ILE A 142 -5.97 -13.81 -9.45
CA ILE A 142 -5.21 -14.44 -8.37
C ILE A 142 -4.53 -15.68 -8.93
N ILE A 143 -3.21 -15.66 -8.99
CA ILE A 143 -2.41 -16.69 -9.65
C ILE A 143 -1.42 -17.24 -8.63
N ALA A 144 -1.35 -18.55 -8.47
CA ALA A 144 -0.31 -19.14 -7.64
C ALA A 144 1.05 -18.85 -8.29
N GLY A 145 2.00 -18.33 -7.52
CA GLY A 145 3.31 -17.96 -8.03
C GLY A 145 4.03 -19.16 -8.67
N VAL A 146 3.76 -20.38 -8.20
CA VAL A 146 4.29 -21.62 -8.80
C VAL A 146 3.78 -21.82 -10.23
N ASP A 147 2.50 -21.58 -10.49
CA ASP A 147 1.89 -21.76 -11.82
C ASP A 147 2.48 -20.76 -12.83
N TYR A 148 2.78 -19.54 -12.37
CA TYR A 148 3.48 -18.53 -13.19
C TYR A 148 4.93 -18.96 -13.49
N LEU A 149 5.64 -19.50 -12.50
CA LEU A 149 7.03 -19.92 -12.64
C LEU A 149 7.19 -21.19 -13.50
N THR A 150 6.20 -22.07 -13.53
CA THR A 150 6.21 -23.30 -14.36
C THR A 150 5.68 -23.09 -15.77
N GLY A 151 5.11 -21.92 -16.06
CA GLY A 151 4.47 -21.61 -17.35
C GLY A 151 3.08 -22.22 -17.50
N GLU A 152 2.47 -22.70 -16.42
CA GLU A 152 1.07 -23.15 -16.43
C GLU A 152 0.09 -21.98 -16.57
N THR A 153 0.48 -20.79 -16.06
CA THR A 153 -0.26 -19.55 -16.26
C THR A 153 0.68 -18.44 -16.75
N GLU A 154 0.30 -17.80 -17.85
CA GLU A 154 1.01 -16.64 -18.39
C GLU A 154 0.34 -15.32 -17.98
N LEU A 155 1.14 -14.25 -17.95
CA LEU A 155 0.72 -12.89 -17.71
C LEU A 155 0.99 -12.04 -18.94
N GLU A 156 -0.05 -11.41 -19.45
CA GLU A 156 0.05 -10.42 -20.52
C GLU A 156 0.51 -9.07 -19.97
N GLU A 157 0.99 -8.17 -20.85
CA GLU A 157 1.53 -6.87 -20.45
C GLU A 157 0.52 -6.02 -19.67
N ASP A 158 -0.75 -6.03 -20.08
CA ASP A 158 -1.83 -5.24 -19.48
C ASP A 158 -2.56 -5.94 -18.32
N ASP A 159 -2.16 -7.18 -17.98
CA ASP A 159 -2.80 -7.93 -16.91
C ASP A 159 -2.59 -7.30 -15.53
N ARG A 160 -3.64 -7.38 -14.72
CA ARG A 160 -3.57 -7.18 -13.27
C ARG A 160 -3.55 -8.53 -12.58
N ALA A 161 -2.56 -8.77 -11.74
CA ALA A 161 -2.41 -10.05 -11.07
C ALA A 161 -1.83 -9.93 -9.65
N VAL A 162 -2.34 -10.77 -8.76
CA VAL A 162 -1.67 -11.11 -7.51
C VAL A 162 -0.98 -12.45 -7.72
N LEU A 163 0.34 -12.45 -7.72
CA LEU A 163 1.14 -13.66 -7.64
C LEU A 163 1.26 -14.07 -6.18
N THR A 164 0.57 -15.15 -5.80
CA THR A 164 0.52 -15.61 -4.42
C THR A 164 1.67 -16.56 -4.09
N PHE A 165 2.12 -16.54 -2.84
CA PHE A 165 3.08 -17.51 -2.34
C PHE A 165 2.74 -17.92 -0.90
N GLU A 166 3.21 -19.10 -0.51
CA GLU A 166 3.02 -19.61 0.84
C GLU A 166 3.88 -18.83 1.84
N GLY A 167 3.25 -18.42 2.94
CA GLY A 167 3.86 -17.55 3.94
C GLY A 167 3.55 -17.92 5.38
N ALA A 168 3.10 -19.15 5.64
CA ALA A 168 2.62 -19.59 6.95
C ALA A 168 3.62 -19.37 8.10
N GLU A 169 4.91 -19.53 7.84
CA GLU A 169 5.98 -19.25 8.81
C GLU A 169 6.46 -17.80 8.74
N LEU A 170 6.57 -17.21 7.54
CA LEU A 170 7.06 -15.84 7.34
C LEU A 170 6.18 -14.78 8.02
N VAL A 171 4.86 -14.96 7.92
CA VAL A 171 3.86 -14.06 8.52
C VAL A 171 3.96 -13.98 10.05
N ARG A 172 4.57 -14.98 10.71
CA ARG A 172 4.81 -14.94 12.17
C ARG A 172 5.78 -13.83 12.57
N GLY A 173 6.60 -13.35 11.63
CA GLY A 173 7.42 -12.14 11.80
C GLY A 173 6.63 -10.83 11.75
N GLY A 174 5.33 -10.87 11.47
CA GLY A 174 4.45 -9.71 11.44
C GLY A 174 4.60 -8.82 10.20
N GLY A 175 5.18 -9.34 9.11
CA GLY A 175 5.39 -8.60 7.86
C GLY A 175 5.01 -9.39 6.61
N GLY A 176 4.67 -8.67 5.55
CA GLY A 176 4.37 -9.22 4.23
C GLY A 176 5.57 -9.18 3.28
N GLY A 177 5.30 -9.36 2.00
CA GLY A 177 6.35 -9.36 0.97
C GLY A 177 7.12 -8.04 0.94
N ARG A 178 6.45 -6.89 1.20
CA ARG A 178 7.11 -5.59 1.17
C ARG A 178 8.10 -5.41 2.31
N CYS A 179 7.79 -5.90 3.51
CA CYS A 179 8.74 -5.88 4.62
C CYS A 179 10.01 -6.70 4.36
N MET A 180 9.95 -7.70 3.46
CA MET A 180 11.09 -8.56 3.11
C MET A 180 11.87 -8.10 1.88
N THR A 181 11.53 -6.94 1.29
CA THR A 181 12.11 -6.49 0.03
C THR A 181 12.53 -5.02 0.07
N LEU A 182 13.63 -4.71 -0.62
CA LEU A 182 14.12 -3.34 -0.81
C LEU A 182 14.47 -3.13 -2.29
N PRO A 183 13.58 -2.51 -3.09
CA PRO A 183 13.85 -2.27 -4.50
C PRO A 183 15.08 -1.37 -4.69
N VAL A 184 16.05 -1.82 -5.48
CA VAL A 184 17.27 -1.04 -5.80
C VAL A 184 17.08 -0.23 -7.09
N ARG A 185 16.30 -0.73 -8.04
CA ARG A 185 16.00 -0.06 -9.31
C ARG A 185 14.61 -0.44 -9.80
N ARG A 186 13.90 0.53 -10.37
CA ARG A 186 12.61 0.34 -11.07
C ARG A 186 12.65 1.10 -12.40
N ALA A 187 11.87 0.65 -13.37
CA ALA A 187 11.61 1.42 -14.58
C ALA A 187 10.78 2.66 -14.24
N ASP A 188 10.89 3.71 -15.06
CA ASP A 188 9.92 4.79 -15.01
C ASP A 188 8.58 4.28 -15.56
N VAL A 189 7.52 4.57 -14.84
CA VAL A 189 6.17 4.07 -15.10
C VAL A 189 5.16 5.21 -15.13
N TRP A 190 5.62 6.44 -15.39
CA TRP A 190 4.77 7.62 -15.56
C TRP A 190 5.01 8.28 -16.90
#